data_AF-A0A1W1IAV7-F1
#
_entry.id   AF-A0A1W1IAV7-F1
#
_cell.length_a   1.000
_cell.length_b   1.000
_cell.length_c   1.000
_cell.angle_alpha   90.00
_cell.angle_beta   90.00
_cell.angle_gamma   90.00
#
_symmetry.space_group_name_H-M   'P 1'
#
loop_
_entity.id
_entity.type
_entity.pdbx_description
1 polymer ?
#
loop_
_entity_poly.entity_id
_entity_poly.type
_entity_poly.pdbx_seq_one_letter_code
_entity_poly.pdbx_strand_id
1 'polypeptide(L)'
;MGRLFGDERGITYLFLMFAIVLIGIATTTAAKQWKGMIQREQEADLLTKGIEIQNALALYSATMKAGRVTQGEVYPQSLVELTRLPKPFLRKAYRDPMTHGEWEYLKGPYGGIMGVRSRSVAEPIRKHEFPLPVRHFDGKKSYRDWIFQFPNPSMAGAFPSTVPVNVPPPNAMNQFPTGSNQSNQANSQPSDSSGPSGNIMVPPASSF
;
A
#
# COMPACT_ATOMS: atom_id res chain seq x y z
N MET A 1 90.46 -7.32 -11.12
CA MET A 1 89.45 -6.84 -10.15
C MET A 1 88.06 -7.09 -10.73
N GLY A 2 87.49 -8.28 -10.51
CA GLY A 2 86.12 -8.62 -10.93
C GLY A 2 85.14 -8.17 -9.86
N ARG A 3 84.16 -7.35 -10.25
CA ARG A 3 83.16 -6.77 -9.34
C ARG A 3 82.19 -7.82 -8.82
N LEU A 4 82.14 -7.97 -7.50
CA LEU A 4 81.11 -8.67 -6.74
C LEU A 4 79.84 -7.78 -6.65
N PHE A 5 79.06 -7.69 -7.72
CA PHE A 5 77.72 -7.09 -7.65
C PHE A 5 76.71 -8.02 -8.32
N GLY A 6 76.55 -9.23 -7.75
CA GLY A 6 75.72 -10.31 -8.30
C GLY A 6 74.36 -10.50 -7.62
N ASP A 7 74.27 -10.43 -6.28
CA ASP A 7 73.11 -11.02 -5.59
C ASP A 7 72.19 -10.04 -4.85
N GLU A 8 72.62 -8.81 -4.54
CA GLU A 8 71.81 -7.89 -3.73
C GLU A 8 70.68 -7.21 -4.53
N ARG A 9 70.91 -6.94 -5.82
CA ARG A 9 69.94 -6.20 -6.66
C ARG A 9 68.76 -7.08 -7.10
N GLY A 10 68.99 -8.38 -7.27
CA GLY A 10 67.93 -9.34 -7.63
C GLY A 10 66.96 -9.57 -6.48
N ILE A 11 67.48 -9.66 -5.25
CA ILE A 11 66.67 -9.86 -4.04
C ILE A 11 65.78 -8.63 -3.76
N THR A 12 66.30 -7.41 -3.91
CA THR A 12 65.48 -6.19 -3.76
C THR A 12 64.33 -6.12 -4.76
N TYR A 13 64.55 -6.56 -6.01
CA TYR A 13 63.48 -6.60 -7.02
C TYR A 13 62.40 -7.63 -6.66
N LEU A 14 62.79 -8.79 -6.12
CA LEU A 14 61.85 -9.80 -5.63
C LEU A 14 61.00 -9.27 -4.47
N PHE A 15 61.61 -8.60 -3.49
CA PHE A 15 60.90 -7.97 -2.38
C PHE A 15 59.94 -6.87 -2.86
N LEU A 16 60.34 -6.06 -3.83
CA LEU A 16 59.50 -5.00 -4.39
C LEU A 16 58.28 -5.58 -5.13
N MET A 17 58.49 -6.60 -5.98
CA MET A 17 57.39 -7.32 -6.63
C MET A 17 56.43 -7.93 -5.61
N PHE A 18 56.96 -8.57 -4.56
CA PHE A 18 56.13 -9.15 -3.50
C PHE A 18 55.33 -8.10 -2.73
N ALA A 19 55.95 -6.95 -2.40
CA ALA A 19 55.26 -5.84 -1.74
C ALA A 19 54.11 -5.29 -2.58
N ILE A 20 54.30 -5.12 -3.90
CA ILE A 20 53.25 -4.67 -4.82
C ILE A 20 52.09 -5.68 -4.89
N VAL A 21 52.40 -6.97 -4.95
CA VAL A 21 51.39 -8.04 -4.94
C VAL A 21 50.59 -8.03 -3.62
N LEU A 22 51.27 -7.90 -2.48
CA LEU A 22 50.61 -7.80 -1.18
C LEU A 22 49.66 -6.59 -1.08
N ILE A 23 50.10 -5.43 -1.58
CA ILE A 23 49.27 -4.22 -1.63
C ILE A 23 48.08 -4.40 -2.57
N GLY A 24 48.27 -5.07 -3.72
CA GLY A 24 47.18 -5.37 -4.66
C GLY A 24 46.11 -6.30 -4.07
N ILE A 25 46.52 -7.35 -3.35
CA ILE A 25 45.60 -8.27 -2.66
C ILE A 25 44.87 -7.53 -1.54
N ALA A 26 45.57 -6.73 -0.72
CA ALA A 26 44.98 -5.96 0.37
C ALA A 26 43.92 -4.94 -0.12
N THR A 27 44.11 -4.36 -1.30
CA THR A 27 43.18 -3.37 -1.88
C THR A 27 41.88 -3.98 -2.39
N THR A 28 41.89 -5.25 -2.82
CA THR A 28 40.77 -5.89 -3.52
C THR A 28 39.54 -6.12 -2.63
N THR A 29 39.70 -6.15 -1.30
CA THR A 29 38.60 -6.44 -0.36
C THR A 29 37.67 -5.25 -0.12
N ALA A 30 38.13 -4.01 -0.32
CA ALA A 30 37.34 -2.80 -0.03
C ALA A 30 36.20 -2.55 -1.05
N ALA A 31 36.33 -3.01 -2.30
CA ALA A 31 35.39 -2.67 -3.38
C ALA A 31 34.01 -3.34 -3.22
N LYS A 32 33.93 -4.50 -2.57
CA LYS A 32 32.68 -5.27 -2.48
C LYS A 32 31.66 -4.67 -1.51
N GLN A 33 32.11 -3.98 -0.46
CA GLN A 33 31.22 -3.40 0.56
C GLN A 33 30.47 -2.15 0.07
N TRP A 34 31.04 -1.39 -0.87
CA TRP A 34 30.44 -0.15 -1.36
C TRP A 34 29.15 -0.35 -2.16
N LYS A 35 29.02 -1.45 -2.91
CA LYS A 35 27.82 -1.71 -3.72
C LYS A 35 26.54 -1.81 -2.88
N GLY A 36 26.62 -2.44 -1.70
CA GLY A 36 25.47 -2.57 -0.80
C GLY A 36 25.08 -1.24 -0.14
N MET A 37 26.06 -0.39 0.17
CA MET A 37 25.78 0.95 0.72
C MET A 37 25.07 1.83 -0.30
N ILE A 38 25.58 1.90 -1.53
CA ILE A 38 24.97 2.71 -2.60
C ILE A 38 23.56 2.23 -2.93
N GLN A 39 23.32 0.92 -3.00
CA GLN A 39 21.98 0.39 -3.28
C GLN A 39 20.99 0.76 -2.17
N ARG A 40 21.41 0.75 -0.90
CA ARG A 40 20.57 1.15 0.24
C ARG A 40 20.19 2.63 0.18
N GLU A 41 21.12 3.49 -0.22
CA GLU A 41 20.87 4.92 -0.42
C GLU A 41 19.89 5.15 -1.58
N GLN A 42 20.13 4.51 -2.74
CA GLN A 42 19.23 4.59 -3.90
C GLN A 42 17.81 4.12 -3.57
N GLU A 43 17.67 3.07 -2.75
CA GLU A 43 16.38 2.55 -2.32
C GLU A 43 15.62 3.52 -1.41
N ALA A 44 16.31 4.13 -0.44
CA ALA A 44 15.72 5.16 0.42
C ALA A 44 15.26 6.38 -0.40
N ASP A 45 16.06 6.77 -1.39
CA ASP A 45 15.74 7.82 -2.34
C ASP A 45 14.52 7.47 -3.20
N LEU A 46 14.43 6.22 -3.67
CA LEU A 46 13.32 5.72 -4.47
C LEU A 46 12.01 5.80 -3.69
N LEU A 47 12.00 5.35 -2.43
CA LEU A 47 10.83 5.43 -1.56
C LEU A 47 10.43 6.87 -1.29
N THR A 48 11.39 7.74 -0.96
CA THR A 48 11.13 9.15 -0.64
C THR A 48 10.52 9.89 -1.83
N LYS A 49 11.15 9.77 -3.00
CA LYS A 49 10.68 10.42 -4.25
C LYS A 49 9.34 9.83 -4.70
N GLY A 50 9.17 8.51 -4.61
CA GLY A 50 7.94 7.83 -4.98
C GLY A 50 6.75 8.23 -4.10
N ILE A 51 6.95 8.35 -2.78
CA ILE A 51 5.92 8.84 -1.84
C ILE A 51 5.56 10.30 -2.16
N GLU A 52 6.54 11.15 -2.47
CA GLU A 52 6.28 12.55 -2.85
C GLU A 52 5.41 12.63 -4.12
N ILE A 53 5.71 11.80 -5.13
CA ILE A 53 4.92 11.70 -6.37
C ILE A 53 3.50 11.21 -6.08
N GLN A 54 3.35 10.18 -5.24
CA GLN A 54 2.03 9.67 -4.85
C GLN A 54 1.18 10.73 -4.14
N ASN A 55 1.79 11.49 -3.21
CA ASN A 55 1.10 12.58 -2.52
C ASN A 55 0.72 13.71 -3.49
N ALA A 56 1.61 14.05 -4.43
CA ALA A 56 1.34 15.05 -5.45
C ALA A 56 0.17 14.64 -6.37
N LEU A 57 0.09 13.36 -6.76
CA LEU A 57 -1.05 12.80 -7.50
C LEU A 57 -2.35 12.88 -6.69
N ALA A 58 -2.31 12.56 -5.40
CA ALA A 58 -3.47 12.65 -4.52
C ALA A 58 -3.99 14.09 -4.41
N LEU A 59 -3.10 15.06 -4.18
CA LEU A 59 -3.44 16.49 -4.09
C LEU A 59 -3.98 17.04 -5.41
N TYR A 60 -3.37 16.66 -6.54
CA TYR A 60 -3.88 17.04 -7.87
C TYR A 60 -5.31 16.52 -8.07
N SER A 61 -5.57 15.25 -7.75
CA SER A 61 -6.92 14.68 -7.87
C SER A 61 -7.93 15.40 -6.95
N ALA A 62 -7.54 15.73 -5.71
CA ALA A 62 -8.40 16.38 -4.73
C ALA A 62 -8.76 17.81 -5.14
N THR A 63 -7.78 18.57 -5.64
CA THR A 63 -8.00 19.94 -6.13
C THR A 63 -8.88 19.99 -7.37
N MET A 64 -8.70 19.05 -8.31
CA MET A 64 -9.55 18.95 -9.50
C MET A 64 -10.97 18.50 -9.16
N LYS A 65 -11.14 17.59 -8.20
CA LYS A 65 -12.45 17.20 -7.66
C LYS A 65 -13.15 18.35 -6.94
N ALA A 66 -12.43 19.17 -6.17
CA ALA A 66 -13.02 20.30 -5.43
C ALA A 66 -13.65 21.36 -6.35
N GLY A 67 -13.27 21.40 -7.63
CA GLY A 67 -13.83 22.33 -8.63
C GLY A 67 -14.79 21.71 -9.64
N ARG A 68 -15.08 20.40 -9.58
CA ARG A 68 -15.93 19.70 -10.57
C ARG A 68 -16.78 18.62 -9.92
N VAL A 69 -18.05 18.49 -10.35
CA VAL A 69 -18.96 17.40 -9.97
C VAL A 69 -18.65 16.12 -10.78
N THR A 70 -17.37 15.79 -10.95
CA THR A 70 -16.96 14.57 -11.68
C THR A 70 -16.76 13.45 -10.68
N GLN A 71 -17.50 12.35 -10.83
CA GLN A 71 -17.48 11.20 -9.91
C GLN A 71 -16.23 10.30 -10.05
N GLY A 72 -15.15 10.76 -10.69
CA GLY A 72 -13.95 9.95 -10.96
C GLY A 72 -12.63 10.64 -10.58
N GLU A 73 -11.57 9.87 -10.34
CA GLU A 73 -10.21 10.38 -10.14
C GLU A 73 -9.70 11.07 -11.42
N VAL A 74 -9.30 12.33 -11.28
CA VAL A 74 -8.68 13.10 -12.36
C VAL A 74 -7.17 12.94 -12.26
N TYR A 75 -6.57 12.50 -13.35
CA TYR A 75 -5.13 12.21 -13.44
C TYR A 75 -4.42 13.20 -14.37
N PRO A 76 -3.22 13.66 -14.02
CA PRO A 76 -2.42 14.54 -14.86
C PRO A 76 -1.90 13.80 -16.09
N GLN A 77 -1.68 14.51 -17.20
CA GLN A 77 -1.19 13.90 -18.45
C GLN A 77 0.32 13.59 -18.39
N SER A 78 1.07 14.34 -17.58
CA SER A 78 2.52 14.17 -17.40
C SER A 78 2.97 14.59 -15.99
N LEU A 79 4.14 14.10 -15.53
CA LEU A 79 4.76 14.57 -14.29
C LEU A 79 5.07 16.08 -14.31
N VAL A 80 5.30 16.65 -15.50
CA VAL A 80 5.55 18.08 -15.69
C VAL A 80 4.33 18.91 -15.27
N GLU A 81 3.12 18.38 -15.45
CA GLU A 81 1.90 19.07 -15.03
C GLU A 81 1.80 19.24 -13.51
N LEU A 82 2.35 18.29 -12.74
CA LEU A 82 2.40 18.38 -11.26
C LEU A 82 3.38 19.46 -10.79
N THR A 83 4.36 19.84 -11.62
CA THR A 83 5.32 20.91 -11.31
C THR A 83 4.82 22.30 -11.74
N ARG A 84 3.62 22.40 -12.34
CA ARG A 84 3.12 23.64 -12.93
C ARG A 84 2.59 24.61 -11.85
N LEU A 85 3.03 25.87 -11.94
CA LEU A 85 2.55 27.00 -11.13
C LEU A 85 1.08 27.32 -11.44
N PRO A 86 0.27 27.86 -10.49
CA PRO A 86 0.68 28.65 -9.31
C PRO A 86 0.90 27.88 -8.00
N LYS A 87 0.45 26.63 -7.88
CA LYS A 87 0.73 25.75 -6.73
C LYS A 87 1.36 24.44 -7.21
N PRO A 88 2.69 24.34 -7.30
CA PRO A 88 3.33 23.10 -7.71
C PRO A 88 3.06 22.01 -6.66
N PHE A 89 2.49 20.89 -7.09
CA PHE A 89 2.26 19.71 -6.25
C PHE A 89 3.55 18.91 -6.04
N LEU A 90 4.49 19.03 -6.97
CA LEU A 90 5.79 18.39 -6.93
C LEU A 90 6.90 19.45 -7.07
N ARG A 91 7.92 19.41 -6.22
CA ARG A 91 9.01 20.41 -6.25
C ARG A 91 9.87 20.29 -7.51
N LYS A 92 10.12 19.07 -7.99
CA LYS A 92 10.95 18.76 -9.16
C LYS A 92 10.45 17.48 -9.82
N ALA A 93 10.55 17.39 -11.16
CA ALA A 93 10.37 16.14 -11.86
C ALA A 93 11.58 15.23 -11.57
N TYR A 94 11.43 14.28 -10.65
CA TYR A 94 12.51 13.37 -10.25
C TYR A 94 12.77 12.32 -11.34
N ARG A 95 14.04 11.94 -11.50
CA ARG A 95 14.45 10.74 -12.25
C ARG A 95 14.43 9.51 -11.35
N ASP A 96 14.30 8.34 -11.97
CA ASP A 96 14.41 7.05 -11.27
C ASP A 96 15.82 6.90 -10.69
N PRO A 97 16.01 6.82 -9.36
CA PRO A 97 17.34 6.70 -8.75
C PRO A 97 18.02 5.34 -9.00
N MET A 98 17.26 4.30 -9.37
CA MET A 98 17.83 2.97 -9.67
C MET A 98 18.35 2.88 -11.11
N THR A 99 17.59 3.42 -12.06
CA THR A 99 17.93 3.36 -13.50
C THR A 99 18.63 4.65 -13.97
N HIS A 100 18.70 5.69 -13.12
CA HIS A 100 19.13 7.05 -13.45
C HIS A 100 18.41 7.67 -14.66
N GLY A 101 17.22 7.17 -14.97
CA GLY A 101 16.46 7.48 -16.18
C GLY A 101 15.02 7.88 -15.90
N GLU A 102 14.17 7.66 -16.90
CA GLU A 102 12.73 7.94 -16.81
C GLU A 102 11.98 6.85 -16.03
N TRP A 103 10.95 7.29 -15.29
CA TRP A 103 10.01 6.39 -14.65
C TRP A 103 9.14 5.67 -15.69
N GLU A 104 8.67 4.48 -15.35
CA GLU A 104 7.62 3.83 -16.12
C GLU A 104 6.25 4.32 -15.62
N TYR A 105 5.49 4.93 -16.52
CA TYR A 105 4.20 5.56 -16.21
C TYR A 105 3.06 4.55 -16.31
N LEU A 106 2.22 4.49 -15.28
CA LEU A 106 0.97 3.74 -15.31
C LEU A 106 -0.16 4.66 -15.75
N LYS A 107 -0.88 4.23 -16.78
CA LYS A 107 -2.03 4.96 -17.31
C LYS A 107 -3.30 4.57 -16.57
N GLY A 108 -4.05 5.56 -16.12
CA GLY A 108 -5.37 5.40 -15.53
C GLY A 108 -6.47 5.18 -16.59
N PRO A 109 -7.72 4.93 -16.15
CA PRO A 109 -8.84 4.60 -17.04
C PRO A 109 -9.11 5.63 -18.13
N TYR A 110 -8.78 6.90 -17.86
CA TYR A 110 -9.01 8.03 -18.76
C TYR A 110 -7.71 8.55 -19.42
N GLY A 111 -6.63 7.75 -19.43
CA GLY A 111 -5.38 8.06 -20.15
C GLY A 111 -4.38 8.98 -19.42
N GLY A 112 -4.74 9.53 -18.27
CA GLY A 112 -3.80 10.25 -17.39
C GLY A 112 -2.86 9.30 -16.64
N ILE A 113 -1.83 9.83 -15.98
CA ILE A 113 -0.87 9.05 -15.20
C ILE A 113 -1.45 8.81 -13.81
N MET A 114 -1.79 7.57 -13.51
CA MET A 114 -2.28 7.15 -12.19
C MET A 114 -1.15 6.78 -11.23
N GLY A 115 0.03 6.50 -11.75
CA GLY A 115 1.18 6.13 -10.93
C GLY A 115 2.47 5.99 -11.72
N VAL A 116 3.54 5.74 -10.98
CA VAL A 116 4.90 5.53 -11.51
C VAL A 116 5.54 4.31 -10.87
N ARG A 117 6.41 3.62 -11.62
CA ARG A 117 7.27 2.56 -11.09
C ARG A 117 8.68 2.67 -11.67
N SER A 118 9.66 2.12 -10.95
CA SER A 118 11.01 2.00 -11.47
C SER A 118 11.06 0.93 -12.56
N ARG A 119 11.95 1.10 -13.55
CA ARG A 119 12.20 0.08 -14.59
C ARG A 119 13.17 -1.01 -14.13
N SER A 120 13.78 -0.85 -12.96
CA SER A 120 14.82 -1.74 -12.45
C SER A 120 14.26 -3.08 -12.00
N VAL A 121 14.79 -4.16 -12.57
CA VAL A 121 14.47 -5.54 -12.16
C VAL A 121 15.23 -5.99 -10.90
N ALA A 122 16.10 -5.14 -10.34
CA ALA A 122 16.92 -5.50 -9.19
C ALA A 122 16.09 -5.83 -7.95
N GLU A 123 16.63 -6.71 -7.11
CA GLU A 123 15.98 -7.14 -5.88
C GLU A 123 16.12 -6.06 -4.79
N PRO A 124 15.03 -5.73 -4.08
CA PRO A 124 15.07 -4.78 -2.98
C PRO A 124 15.77 -5.35 -1.76
N ILE A 125 16.49 -4.47 -1.06
CA ILE A 125 17.13 -4.78 0.22
C ILE A 125 16.08 -4.82 1.32
N ARG A 126 15.18 -3.83 1.36
CA ARG A 126 14.04 -3.82 2.27
C ARG A 126 12.92 -4.67 1.70
N LYS A 127 12.57 -5.73 2.43
CA LYS A 127 11.49 -6.67 2.05
C LYS A 127 10.22 -6.49 2.89
N HIS A 128 10.36 -5.93 4.08
CA HIS A 128 9.30 -5.77 5.09
C HIS A 128 9.45 -4.41 5.80
N GLU A 129 8.49 -4.08 6.68
CA GLU A 129 8.53 -2.87 7.51
C GLU A 129 8.45 -1.56 6.70
N PHE A 130 7.61 -1.58 5.67
CA PHE A 130 7.29 -0.38 4.90
C PHE A 130 6.32 0.53 5.66
N PRO A 131 6.48 1.87 5.53
CA PRO A 131 5.53 2.80 6.12
C PRO A 131 4.15 2.66 5.46
N LEU A 132 3.10 3.09 6.15
CA LEU A 132 1.70 2.89 5.74
C LEU A 132 1.39 3.28 4.28
N PRO A 133 1.91 4.39 3.71
CA PRO A 133 1.63 4.76 2.32
C PRO A 133 2.16 3.75 1.28
N VAL A 134 3.12 2.90 1.63
CA VAL A 134 3.78 1.99 0.69
C VAL A 134 3.79 0.55 1.21
N ARG A 135 2.92 0.23 2.16
CA ARG A 135 2.85 -1.09 2.80
C ARG A 135 2.53 -2.23 1.81
N HIS A 136 1.92 -1.93 0.67
CA HIS A 136 1.63 -2.89 -0.40
C HIS A 136 2.88 -3.37 -1.15
N PHE A 137 4.06 -2.82 -0.85
CA PHE A 137 5.35 -3.30 -1.35
C PHE A 137 5.93 -4.45 -0.53
N ASP A 138 5.30 -4.79 0.59
CA ASP A 138 5.74 -5.88 1.46
C ASP A 138 5.78 -7.21 0.69
N GLY A 139 6.90 -7.93 0.80
CA GLY A 139 7.14 -9.20 0.12
C GLY A 139 7.36 -9.11 -1.40
N LYS A 140 7.45 -7.92 -2.01
CA LYS A 140 7.78 -7.77 -3.43
C LYS A 140 9.24 -8.13 -3.71
N LYS A 141 9.50 -8.74 -4.87
CA LYS A 141 10.83 -9.26 -5.25
C LYS A 141 11.63 -8.30 -6.11
N SER A 142 11.01 -7.27 -6.67
CA SER A 142 11.68 -6.35 -7.59
C SER A 142 11.20 -4.91 -7.41
N TYR A 143 12.08 -3.93 -7.70
CA TYR A 143 11.70 -2.52 -7.73
C TYR A 143 10.64 -2.20 -8.80
N ARG A 144 10.52 -3.02 -9.85
CA ARG A 144 9.41 -2.93 -10.81
C ARG A 144 8.04 -3.21 -10.22
N ASP A 145 7.98 -4.00 -9.14
CA ASP A 145 6.72 -4.30 -8.47
C ASP A 145 6.30 -3.18 -7.50
N TRP A 146 7.18 -2.21 -7.25
CA TRP A 146 6.91 -1.06 -6.40
C TRP A 146 6.25 0.04 -7.23
N ILE A 147 4.92 0.02 -7.18
CA ILE A 147 4.07 0.92 -7.95
C ILE A 147 3.57 2.05 -7.05
N PHE A 148 4.07 3.26 -7.26
CA PHE A 148 3.59 4.46 -6.58
C PHE A 148 2.39 5.02 -7.32
N GLN A 149 1.18 4.68 -6.87
CA GLN A 149 -0.07 5.08 -7.54
C GLN A 149 -1.09 5.72 -6.61
N PHE A 150 -2.03 6.44 -7.21
CA PHE A 150 -3.26 6.90 -6.59
C PHE A 150 -4.47 6.40 -7.41
N PRO A 151 -5.54 5.84 -6.80
CA PRO A 151 -5.69 5.57 -5.38
C PRO A 151 -4.67 4.54 -4.89
N ASN A 152 -4.21 4.76 -3.67
CA ASN A 152 -3.18 3.95 -3.03
C ASN A 152 -3.81 2.70 -2.41
N PRO A 153 -3.43 1.47 -2.83
CA PRO A 153 -4.02 0.24 -2.29
C PRO A 153 -3.78 0.08 -0.78
N SER A 154 -2.68 0.64 -0.24
CA SER A 154 -2.44 0.60 1.21
C SER A 154 -3.35 1.53 2.00
N MET A 155 -3.88 2.58 1.39
CA MET A 155 -4.83 3.49 2.03
C MET A 155 -6.28 2.99 1.90
N ALA A 156 -6.60 2.26 0.83
CA ALA A 156 -7.93 1.69 0.63
C ALA A 156 -8.31 0.66 1.72
N GLY A 157 -7.32 -0.09 2.24
CA GLY A 157 -7.53 -1.04 3.35
C GLY A 157 -7.44 -0.44 4.76
N ALA A 158 -7.19 0.87 4.90
CA ALA A 158 -7.14 1.54 6.20
C ALA A 158 -8.54 1.86 6.78
N PHE A 159 -9.58 1.72 5.96
CA PHE A 159 -10.95 1.62 6.44
C PHE A 159 -11.30 0.14 6.55
N PRO A 160 -11.50 -0.42 7.75
CA PRO A 160 -12.01 -1.77 7.89
C PRO A 160 -13.44 -1.78 7.34
N SER A 161 -13.63 -2.30 6.13
CA SER A 161 -14.94 -2.79 5.68
C SER A 161 -15.27 -4.07 6.46
N THR A 162 -15.61 -3.90 7.74
CA THR A 162 -16.21 -4.95 8.57
C THR A 162 -17.69 -4.63 8.76
N VAL A 163 -18.43 -4.71 7.66
CA VAL A 163 -19.83 -5.08 7.71
C VAL A 163 -20.01 -6.21 6.69
N PRO A 164 -20.01 -7.48 7.12
CA PRO A 164 -20.52 -8.54 6.27
C PRO A 164 -22.02 -8.27 6.11
N VAL A 165 -22.38 -7.61 5.01
CA VAL A 165 -23.78 -7.49 4.62
C VAL A 165 -24.21 -8.86 4.08
N ASN A 166 -24.66 -9.72 4.99
CA ASN A 166 -25.40 -10.92 4.64
C ASN A 166 -26.79 -10.49 4.15
N VAL A 167 -26.91 -10.12 2.87
CA VAL A 167 -28.21 -9.91 2.21
C VAL A 167 -28.74 -11.29 1.79
N PRO A 168 -29.83 -11.80 2.37
CA PRO A 168 -30.51 -12.96 1.79
C PRO A 168 -31.15 -12.57 0.44
N PRO A 169 -31.08 -13.44 -0.58
CA PRO A 169 -31.59 -13.12 -1.91
C PRO A 169 -33.12 -13.00 -1.94
N PRO A 170 -33.70 -11.99 -2.63
CA PRO A 170 -35.13 -11.88 -2.84
C PRO A 170 -35.52 -12.64 -4.12
N ASN A 171 -36.11 -13.83 -3.98
CA ASN A 171 -37.25 -14.31 -4.78
C ASN A 171 -37.55 -15.79 -4.53
N ALA A 172 -38.69 -16.07 -3.92
CA ALA A 172 -39.48 -17.27 -4.17
C ALA A 172 -40.95 -16.85 -4.31
N MET A 173 -41.27 -16.25 -5.46
CA MET A 173 -42.63 -16.11 -5.94
C MET A 173 -43.07 -17.47 -6.48
N ASN A 174 -44.04 -18.12 -5.82
CA ASN A 174 -45.15 -18.90 -6.42
C ASN A 174 -45.72 -19.92 -5.42
N GLN A 175 -46.87 -19.58 -4.82
CA GLN A 175 -48.00 -20.48 -4.57
C GLN A 175 -49.22 -19.68 -4.05
N PHE A 176 -50.21 -19.50 -4.93
CA PHE A 176 -51.62 -19.19 -4.63
C PHE A 176 -52.37 -20.53 -4.33
N PRO A 177 -53.62 -20.62 -3.77
CA PRO A 177 -54.70 -19.65 -3.98
C PRO A 177 -55.77 -19.42 -2.87
N THR A 178 -56.48 -18.28 -3.04
CA THR A 178 -57.91 -17.97 -2.77
C THR A 178 -58.62 -18.31 -1.46
N GLY A 179 -59.13 -17.27 -0.80
CA GLY A 179 -60.28 -17.30 0.11
C GLY A 179 -60.80 -15.89 0.42
N SER A 180 -61.91 -15.50 -0.19
CA SER A 180 -62.62 -14.22 -0.05
C SER A 180 -63.55 -14.19 1.19
N ASN A 181 -63.58 -13.12 1.98
CA ASN A 181 -64.80 -12.30 2.15
C ASN A 181 -64.69 -11.09 3.08
N GLN A 182 -65.58 -10.15 2.79
CA GLN A 182 -65.77 -8.77 3.25
C GLN A 182 -66.22 -8.55 4.71
N SER A 183 -65.85 -7.36 5.22
CA SER A 183 -66.68 -6.34 5.89
C SER A 183 -67.27 -6.51 7.31
N ASN A 184 -67.26 -5.36 8.00
CA ASN A 184 -68.25 -4.78 8.92
C ASN A 184 -68.05 -4.85 10.45
N GLN A 185 -67.73 -3.66 10.98
CA GLN A 185 -68.47 -2.85 11.98
C GLN A 185 -68.94 -3.43 13.33
N ALA A 186 -68.74 -2.56 14.33
CA ALA A 186 -69.61 -2.23 15.47
C ALA A 186 -69.44 -3.02 16.79
N ASN A 187 -68.78 -2.34 17.74
CA ASN A 187 -69.33 -1.89 19.03
C ASN A 187 -70.38 -2.79 19.72
N SER A 188 -70.06 -3.32 20.91
CA SER A 188 -70.77 -3.07 22.19
C SER A 188 -70.39 -4.07 23.31
N GLN A 189 -69.99 -3.51 24.46
CA GLN A 189 -70.14 -4.09 25.82
C GLN A 189 -71.65 -4.13 26.19
N PRO A 190 -72.12 -4.62 27.36
CA PRO A 190 -71.48 -5.33 28.51
C PRO A 190 -72.33 -6.54 29.04
N SER A 191 -71.88 -7.21 30.13
CA SER A 191 -72.62 -7.40 31.40
C SER A 191 -72.26 -8.67 32.19
N ASP A 192 -71.90 -8.44 33.46
CA ASP A 192 -71.88 -9.26 34.68
C ASP A 192 -72.53 -10.66 34.71
N SER A 193 -71.94 -11.59 35.49
CA SER A 193 -72.45 -11.95 36.84
C SER A 193 -71.83 -13.22 37.45
N SER A 194 -71.38 -13.08 38.72
CA SER A 194 -71.59 -13.99 39.87
C SER A 194 -70.99 -15.41 39.94
N GLY A 195 -70.20 -15.66 41.02
CA GLY A 195 -69.86 -17.00 41.56
C GLY A 195 -71.05 -17.68 42.30
N PRO A 196 -70.87 -18.63 43.27
CA PRO A 196 -69.67 -19.01 44.03
C PRO A 196 -69.49 -20.54 44.33
N SER A 197 -68.56 -20.85 45.27
CA SER A 197 -68.34 -22.12 46.03
C SER A 197 -67.52 -23.20 45.32
N GLY A 198 -66.44 -23.77 45.86
CA GLY A 198 -65.78 -23.68 47.16
C GLY A 198 -65.01 -24.98 47.39
N ASN A 199 -63.71 -24.92 47.70
CA ASN A 199 -63.12 -25.84 48.69
C ASN A 199 -61.73 -25.34 49.14
N ILE A 200 -61.55 -25.44 50.46
CA ILE A 200 -60.48 -24.90 51.29
C ILE A 200 -59.45 -26.01 51.56
N MET A 201 -58.15 -25.68 51.52
CA MET A 201 -57.17 -26.22 52.47
C MET A 201 -55.95 -25.28 52.55
N VAL A 202 -55.56 -24.92 53.77
CA VAL A 202 -54.50 -23.95 54.15
C VAL A 202 -53.23 -24.71 54.64
N PRO A 203 -52.13 -24.09 55.14
CA PRO A 203 -50.73 -24.36 54.75
C PRO A 203 -49.91 -24.97 55.93
N PRO A 204 -48.54 -24.92 56.01
CA PRO A 204 -47.87 -23.70 56.54
C PRO A 204 -46.40 -23.41 56.12
N ALA A 205 -46.00 -22.14 56.34
CA ALA A 205 -44.70 -21.61 56.83
C ALA A 205 -43.40 -21.90 56.04
N SER A 206 -42.37 -21.04 55.97
CA SER A 206 -42.03 -19.77 56.63
C SER A 206 -40.84 -19.14 55.90
N SER A 207 -40.74 -17.82 56.00
CA SER A 207 -39.66 -16.92 55.60
C SER A 207 -38.30 -17.23 56.23
N PHE A 208 -37.24 -17.02 55.44
CA PHE A 208 -36.01 -16.31 55.83
C PHE A 208 -35.56 -15.45 54.64
#